data_AF-A0A930DBY2-F1
#
_entry.id   AF-A0A930DBY2-F1
#
_cell.length_a   1.000
_cell.length_b   1.000
_cell.length_c   1.000
_cell.angle_alpha   90.00
_cell.angle_beta   90.00
_cell.angle_gamma   90.00
#
_symmetry.space_group_name_H-M   'P 1'
#
loop_
_entity.id
_entity.type
_entity.pdbx_description
1 polymer ?
#
loop_
_entity_poly.entity_id
_entity_poly.type
_entity_poly.pdbx_seq_one_letter_code
_entity_poly.pdbx_strand_id
1 'polypeptide(L)'
;ITIYDTSTLDLYIKNKDLKAYMGKMLKDSELVICNRADDIDEEILSTYHLQIKAMAPNAEIIFEGEEGEITGDFSINLPYNLDDSKLVIKPEEYGIFYVDAMDRTEKYDGKEVEFVAQVVRPDGIGDDILIPGRRAMTCCEADIQFLGFVCHYKGAKNFKNKDWVKVKGKIKYEMSPQYRAKGPVIYANDILLTGPIDGLVQF
;
A
#
# COMPACT_ATOMS: atom_id res chain seq x y z
N ILE A 1 8.28 17.69 8.10
CA ILE A 1 9.55 16.94 7.93
C ILE A 1 9.83 16.22 9.24
N THR A 2 10.07 14.92 9.20
CA THR A 2 10.42 14.08 10.35
C THR A 2 11.74 13.38 10.07
N ILE A 3 12.62 13.28 11.08
CA ILE A 3 13.97 12.70 10.92
C ILE A 3 14.15 11.54 11.89
N TYR A 4 14.67 10.42 11.41
CA TYR A 4 15.01 9.23 12.19
C TYR A 4 16.44 8.78 11.92
N ASP A 5 17.08 8.25 12.96
CA ASP A 5 18.38 7.57 12.84
C ASP A 5 18.15 6.11 12.42
N THR A 6 18.58 5.78 11.20
CA THR A 6 18.35 4.47 10.58
C THR A 6 19.01 3.34 11.37
N SER A 7 20.17 3.59 11.99
CA SER A 7 20.90 2.60 12.80
C SER A 7 20.11 2.12 14.02
N THR A 8 19.10 2.89 14.45
CA THR A 8 18.24 2.56 15.60
C THR A 8 16.78 2.32 15.22
N LEU A 9 16.44 2.41 13.94
CA LEU A 9 15.05 2.39 13.45
C LEU A 9 14.33 1.08 13.78
N ASP A 10 15.07 -0.02 13.80
CA ASP A 10 14.62 -1.35 14.23
C ASP A 10 13.95 -1.35 15.60
N LEU A 11 14.47 -0.56 16.55
CA LEU A 11 13.91 -0.45 17.91
C LEU A 11 12.51 0.17 17.88
N TYR A 12 12.30 1.17 17.04
CA TYR A 12 11.01 1.86 16.92
C TYR A 12 9.98 0.97 16.24
N ILE A 13 10.39 0.29 15.16
CA ILE A 13 9.48 -0.50 14.33
C ILE A 13 9.11 -1.83 14.98
N LYS A 14 10.06 -2.53 15.61
CA LYS A 14 9.82 -3.86 16.18
C LYS A 14 9.13 -3.79 17.56
N ASN A 15 9.24 -2.67 18.25
CA ASN A 15 8.55 -2.46 19.52
C ASN A 15 7.14 -1.88 19.28
N LYS A 16 6.10 -2.58 19.73
CA LYS A 16 4.69 -2.18 19.51
C LYS A 16 4.36 -0.78 20.02
N ASP A 17 4.87 -0.42 21.20
CA ASP A 17 4.55 0.86 21.83
C ASP A 17 5.28 2.02 21.13
N LEU A 18 6.54 1.81 20.75
CA LEU A 18 7.31 2.79 19.99
C LEU A 18 6.77 2.94 18.56
N LYS A 19 6.37 1.85 17.91
CA LYS A 19 5.76 1.89 16.57
C LYS A 19 4.46 2.68 16.58
N ALA A 20 3.63 2.49 17.60
CA ALA A 20 2.39 3.25 17.76
C ALA A 20 2.67 4.75 17.95
N TYR A 21 3.73 5.12 18.68
CA TYR A 21 4.14 6.51 18.85
C TYR A 21 4.72 7.09 17.55
N MET A 22 5.60 6.35 16.88
CA MET A 22 6.19 6.68 15.59
C MET A 22 5.12 6.94 14.53
N GLY A 23 4.11 6.06 14.42
CA GLY A 23 2.99 6.22 13.48
C GLY A 23 2.23 7.53 13.68
N LYS A 24 2.00 7.95 14.93
CA LYS A 24 1.35 9.24 15.23
C LYS A 24 2.17 10.44 14.76
N MET A 25 3.49 10.38 14.89
CA MET A 25 4.39 11.44 14.43
C MET A 25 4.50 11.47 12.90
N LEU A 26 4.47 10.30 12.28
CA LEU A 26 4.62 10.12 10.85
C LEU A 26 3.38 10.48 10.03
N LYS A 27 2.18 10.31 10.60
CA LYS A 27 0.89 10.42 9.88
C LYS A 27 0.75 11.67 9.00
N ASP A 28 1.16 12.83 9.50
CA ASP A 28 1.02 14.12 8.83
C ASP A 28 2.36 14.61 8.23
N SER A 29 3.36 13.71 8.13
CA SER A 29 4.65 14.02 7.52
C SER A 29 4.52 14.01 5.99
N GLU A 30 5.10 15.02 5.36
CA GLU A 30 5.26 15.09 3.89
C GLU A 30 6.64 14.64 3.43
N LEU A 31 7.63 14.63 4.34
CA LEU A 31 9.00 14.18 4.11
C LEU A 31 9.52 13.49 5.36
N VAL A 32 10.09 12.31 5.19
CA VAL A 32 10.78 11.53 6.21
C VAL A 32 12.22 11.32 5.76
N ILE A 33 13.18 11.73 6.59
CA ILE A 33 14.60 11.50 6.36
C ILE A 33 15.09 10.45 7.36
N CYS A 34 15.63 9.36 6.84
CA CYS A 34 16.28 8.30 7.59
C CYS A 34 17.79 8.45 7.40
N ASN A 35 18.46 9.13 8.32
CA ASN A 35 19.90 9.41 8.21
C ASN A 35 20.76 8.27 8.76
N ARG A 36 22.07 8.28 8.47
CA ARG A 36 23.02 7.22 8.85
C ARG A 36 22.58 5.85 8.33
N ALA A 37 22.17 5.80 7.09
CA ALA A 37 21.75 4.56 6.42
C ALA A 37 22.95 3.73 5.89
N ASP A 38 24.16 4.09 6.28
CA ASP A 38 25.43 3.45 5.91
C ASP A 38 25.50 2.01 6.44
N ASP A 39 26.09 1.12 5.65
CA ASP A 39 26.31 -0.28 6.00
C ASP A 39 25.04 -1.08 6.36
N ILE A 40 23.84 -0.58 5.99
CA ILE A 40 22.58 -1.30 6.15
C ILE A 40 22.20 -1.99 4.84
N ASP A 41 21.86 -3.27 4.93
CA ASP A 41 21.45 -4.07 3.78
C ASP A 41 20.19 -3.48 3.09
N GLU A 42 20.19 -3.46 1.76
CA GLU A 42 19.08 -2.91 0.96
C GLU A 42 17.74 -3.60 1.24
N GLU A 43 17.72 -4.88 1.59
CA GLU A 43 16.50 -5.62 1.96
C GLU A 43 15.89 -5.06 3.26
N ILE A 44 16.75 -4.66 4.21
CA ILE A 44 16.34 -4.05 5.47
C ILE A 44 15.80 -2.64 5.19
N LEU A 45 16.50 -1.84 4.40
CA LEU A 45 16.06 -0.49 4.02
C LEU A 45 14.71 -0.52 3.27
N SER A 46 14.54 -1.47 2.35
CA SER A 46 13.26 -1.73 1.67
C SER A 46 12.13 -2.04 2.67
N THR A 47 12.40 -2.85 3.68
CA THR A 47 11.42 -3.18 4.73
C THR A 47 11.04 -1.93 5.53
N TYR A 48 12.02 -1.10 5.90
CA TYR A 48 11.78 0.17 6.58
C TYR A 48 10.98 1.14 5.72
N HIS A 49 11.31 1.27 4.44
CA HIS A 49 10.58 2.11 3.50
C HIS A 49 9.11 1.71 3.47
N LEU A 50 8.82 0.42 3.28
CA LEU A 50 7.45 -0.10 3.24
C LEU A 50 6.69 0.23 4.54
N GLN A 51 7.30 0.04 5.70
CA GLN A 51 6.66 0.26 6.99
C GLN A 51 6.41 1.74 7.26
N ILE A 52 7.39 2.60 6.98
CA ILE A 52 7.24 4.05 7.09
C ILE A 52 6.16 4.53 6.13
N LYS A 53 6.16 4.07 4.88
CA LYS A 53 5.17 4.45 3.87
C LYS A 53 3.77 4.00 4.22
N ALA A 54 3.62 2.83 4.84
CA ALA A 54 2.34 2.38 5.38
C ALA A 54 1.80 3.31 6.50
N MET A 55 2.69 3.90 7.31
CA MET A 55 2.32 4.87 8.36
C MET A 55 2.17 6.31 7.84
N ALA A 56 2.92 6.68 6.81
CA ALA A 56 2.96 7.99 6.18
C ALA A 56 2.78 7.88 4.65
N PRO A 57 1.58 7.55 4.16
CA PRO A 57 1.34 7.27 2.74
C PRO A 57 1.69 8.45 1.82
N ASN A 58 1.55 9.67 2.32
CA ASN A 58 1.82 10.90 1.56
C ASN A 58 3.27 11.39 1.68
N ALA A 59 4.10 10.76 2.52
CA ALA A 59 5.48 11.20 2.70
C ALA A 59 6.39 10.71 1.58
N GLU A 60 7.28 11.59 1.14
CA GLU A 60 8.52 11.18 0.49
C GLU A 60 9.50 10.64 1.55
N ILE A 61 10.19 9.54 1.26
CA ILE A 61 11.11 8.90 2.20
C ILE A 61 12.49 8.89 1.57
N ILE A 62 13.45 9.48 2.26
CA ILE A 62 14.85 9.55 1.84
C ILE A 62 15.69 8.80 2.86
N PHE A 63 16.55 7.89 2.40
CA PHE A 63 17.64 7.37 3.21
C PHE A 63 18.93 8.10 2.84
N GLU A 64 19.64 8.58 3.85
CA GLU A 64 20.82 9.43 3.72
C GLU A 64 21.97 8.79 4.50
N GLY A 65 23.15 8.71 3.87
CA GLY A 65 24.40 8.28 4.52
C GLY A 65 24.97 9.34 5.46
N GLU A 66 26.10 9.03 6.09
CA GLU A 66 26.77 9.91 7.05
C GLU A 66 27.35 11.18 6.41
N GLU A 67 27.71 11.13 5.12
CA GLU A 67 28.26 12.26 4.37
C GLU A 67 27.20 13.04 3.56
N GLY A 68 25.92 12.70 3.74
CA GLY A 68 24.80 13.36 3.07
C GLY A 68 24.49 12.82 1.67
N GLU A 69 25.10 11.70 1.29
CA GLU A 69 24.76 10.97 0.08
C GLU A 69 23.36 10.36 0.22
N ILE A 70 22.52 10.61 -0.78
CA ILE A 70 21.24 9.91 -0.88
C ILE A 70 21.56 8.52 -1.41
N THR A 71 21.25 7.52 -0.60
CA THR A 71 21.32 6.13 -1.02
C THR A 71 20.08 5.84 -1.89
N GLY A 72 20.25 5.18 -3.05
CA GLY A 72 19.22 4.47 -3.83
C GLY A 72 17.93 5.15 -4.36
N ASP A 73 17.49 4.75 -5.56
CA ASP A 73 16.06 4.71 -5.94
C ASP A 73 15.48 3.44 -5.30
N PHE A 74 15.08 3.50 -4.02
CA PHE A 74 14.69 2.31 -3.29
C PHE A 74 13.37 1.74 -3.81
N SER A 75 13.48 0.79 -4.72
CA SER A 75 12.39 -0.12 -5.03
C SER A 75 12.13 -1.00 -3.82
N ILE A 76 10.91 -0.92 -3.27
CA ILE A 76 10.38 -1.94 -2.35
C ILE A 76 10.66 -3.31 -2.99
N ASN A 77 11.28 -4.21 -2.24
CA ASN A 77 11.49 -5.59 -2.67
C ASN A 77 10.14 -6.29 -2.75
N LEU A 78 9.77 -6.72 -3.96
CA LEU A 78 8.44 -7.25 -4.24
C LEU A 78 8.44 -8.78 -4.20
N PRO A 79 7.41 -9.41 -3.62
CA PRO A 79 7.27 -10.85 -3.58
C PRO A 79 6.85 -11.46 -4.94
N TYR A 80 6.71 -10.62 -5.97
CA TYR A 80 6.32 -10.98 -7.33
C TYR A 80 7.14 -10.18 -8.35
N ASN A 81 7.24 -10.70 -9.57
CA ASN A 81 7.97 -10.04 -10.64
C ASN A 81 7.12 -8.96 -11.32
N LEU A 82 7.57 -7.71 -11.28
CA LEU A 82 6.91 -6.60 -11.97
C LEU A 82 7.08 -6.64 -13.49
N ASP A 83 7.94 -7.47 -14.07
CA ASP A 83 7.99 -7.59 -15.54
C ASP A 83 6.82 -8.43 -16.08
N ASP A 84 6.15 -9.20 -15.22
CA ASP A 84 5.02 -10.00 -15.63
C ASP A 84 3.83 -9.11 -16.01
N SER A 85 3.14 -9.49 -17.09
CA SER A 85 1.92 -8.81 -17.55
C SER A 85 0.73 -9.09 -16.64
N LYS A 86 0.75 -10.22 -15.93
CA LYS A 86 -0.27 -10.65 -14.98
C LYS A 86 0.35 -10.90 -13.61
N LEU A 87 -0.15 -10.21 -12.60
CA LEU A 87 0.24 -10.39 -11.20
C LEU A 87 -0.88 -11.10 -10.44
N VAL A 88 -0.55 -12.18 -9.74
CA VAL A 88 -1.46 -12.87 -8.82
C VAL A 88 -0.99 -12.59 -7.41
N ILE A 89 -1.72 -11.75 -6.69
CA ILE A 89 -1.32 -11.26 -5.37
C ILE A 89 -1.90 -12.16 -4.30
N LYS A 90 -1.03 -12.79 -3.50
CA LYS A 90 -1.46 -13.59 -2.35
C LYS A 90 -1.97 -12.69 -1.22
N PRO A 91 -2.82 -13.21 -0.32
CA PRO A 91 -3.33 -12.43 0.81
C PRO A 91 -2.27 -11.72 1.65
N GLU A 92 -1.16 -12.40 1.92
CA GLU A 92 -0.01 -11.92 2.70
C GLU A 92 0.82 -10.86 1.97
N GLU A 93 0.73 -10.81 0.63
CA GLU A 93 1.45 -9.86 -0.22
C GLU A 93 0.66 -8.57 -0.46
N TYR A 94 -0.62 -8.54 -0.05
CA TYR A 94 -1.53 -7.42 -0.35
C TYR A 94 -1.03 -6.08 0.17
N GLY A 95 -0.44 -6.05 1.37
CA GLY A 95 0.08 -4.81 1.95
C GLY A 95 1.19 -4.19 1.11
N ILE A 96 2.15 -5.02 0.71
CA ILE A 96 3.26 -4.64 -0.18
C ILE A 96 2.71 -4.16 -1.51
N PHE A 97 1.81 -4.94 -2.11
CA PHE A 97 1.16 -4.59 -3.37
C PHE A 97 0.43 -3.26 -3.33
N TYR A 98 -0.33 -3.00 -2.27
CA TYR A 98 -1.07 -1.75 -2.14
C TYR A 98 -0.13 -0.55 -2.03
N VAL A 99 0.85 -0.61 -1.13
CA VAL A 99 1.78 0.51 -0.91
C VAL A 99 2.54 0.80 -2.20
N ASP A 100 3.08 -0.25 -2.83
CA ASP A 100 3.90 -0.08 -4.02
C ASP A 100 3.10 0.39 -5.25
N ALA A 101 1.89 -0.14 -5.46
CA ALA A 101 1.05 0.28 -6.57
C ALA A 101 0.52 1.72 -6.42
N MET A 102 0.34 2.19 -5.19
CA MET A 102 -0.04 3.58 -4.92
C MET A 102 1.13 4.54 -5.10
N ASP A 103 2.35 4.13 -4.73
CA ASP A 103 3.53 4.99 -4.77
C ASP A 103 4.17 5.05 -6.17
N ARG A 104 4.25 3.89 -6.86
CA ARG A 104 4.89 3.74 -8.18
C ARG A 104 3.88 3.29 -9.23
N THR A 105 2.73 3.98 -9.28
CA THR A 105 1.58 3.56 -10.09
C THR A 105 1.91 3.37 -11.56
N GLU A 106 2.79 4.18 -12.13
CA GLU A 106 3.24 4.10 -13.51
C GLU A 106 3.85 2.73 -13.85
N LYS A 107 4.47 2.04 -12.88
CA LYS A 107 5.02 0.69 -13.07
C LYS A 107 3.93 -0.37 -13.18
N TYR A 108 2.71 -0.08 -12.73
CA TYR A 108 1.56 -0.98 -12.80
C TYR A 108 0.62 -0.67 -13.96
N ASP A 109 0.86 0.40 -14.73
CA ASP A 109 -0.01 0.78 -15.83
C ASP A 109 -0.11 -0.35 -16.87
N GLY A 110 -1.34 -0.75 -17.14
CA GLY A 110 -1.65 -1.80 -18.08
C GLY A 110 -1.45 -3.24 -17.58
N LYS A 111 -1.04 -3.46 -16.34
CA LYS A 111 -0.91 -4.81 -15.76
C LYS A 111 -2.27 -5.41 -15.44
N GLU A 112 -2.40 -6.71 -15.68
CA GLU A 112 -3.52 -7.50 -15.16
C GLU A 112 -3.20 -7.93 -13.73
N VAL A 113 -4.17 -7.81 -12.83
CA VAL A 113 -4.04 -8.20 -11.43
C VAL A 113 -5.17 -9.13 -11.01
N GLU A 114 -4.84 -10.10 -10.16
CA GLU A 114 -5.79 -10.99 -9.49
C GLU A 114 -5.50 -11.00 -7.99
N PHE A 115 -6.48 -10.62 -7.17
CA PHE A 115 -6.34 -10.62 -5.71
C PHE A 115 -7.69 -10.79 -5.01
N VAL A 116 -7.66 -11.14 -3.73
CA VAL A 116 -8.86 -11.29 -2.90
C VAL A 116 -8.96 -10.14 -1.91
N ALA A 117 -10.14 -9.53 -1.83
CA ALA A 117 -10.37 -8.33 -1.03
C ALA A 117 -11.83 -8.26 -0.53
N GLN A 118 -12.05 -7.39 0.45
CA GLN A 118 -13.38 -7.04 0.94
C GLN A 118 -13.91 -5.81 0.18
N VAL A 119 -15.19 -5.81 -0.14
CA VAL A 119 -15.86 -4.72 -0.84
C VAL A 119 -16.27 -3.61 0.13
N VAL A 120 -15.94 -2.37 -0.24
CA VAL A 120 -16.53 -1.15 0.29
C VAL A 120 -17.17 -0.36 -0.85
N ARG A 121 -18.37 0.15 -0.63
CA ARG A 121 -19.16 0.98 -1.53
C ARG A 121 -19.75 2.12 -0.71
N PRO A 122 -19.09 3.30 -0.72
CA PRO A 122 -19.61 4.50 -0.10
C PRO A 122 -20.93 4.93 -0.78
N ASP A 123 -21.80 5.57 -0.02
CA ASP A 123 -23.02 6.14 -0.58
C ASP A 123 -22.68 7.18 -1.67
N GLY A 124 -23.32 7.08 -2.82
CA GLY A 124 -23.09 7.97 -3.95
C GLY A 124 -21.86 7.67 -4.81
N ILE A 125 -21.16 6.53 -4.59
CA ILE A 125 -19.98 6.15 -5.41
C ILE A 125 -20.33 5.79 -6.87
N GLY A 126 -21.60 5.47 -7.16
CA GLY A 126 -22.06 5.01 -8.46
C GLY A 126 -22.40 3.52 -8.52
N ASP A 127 -23.09 3.12 -9.58
CA ASP A 127 -23.57 1.75 -9.79
C ASP A 127 -22.51 0.82 -10.39
N ASP A 128 -21.48 1.40 -11.01
CA ASP A 128 -20.40 0.73 -11.71
C ASP A 128 -19.06 0.85 -10.99
N ILE A 129 -19.05 1.35 -9.75
CA ILE A 129 -17.84 1.49 -8.93
C ILE A 129 -17.98 0.72 -7.61
N LEU A 130 -16.92 0.03 -7.25
CA LEU A 130 -16.68 -0.51 -5.92
C LEU A 130 -15.23 -0.31 -5.51
N ILE A 131 -14.95 -0.38 -4.22
CA ILE A 131 -13.60 -0.25 -3.66
C ILE A 131 -13.23 -1.60 -3.03
N PRO A 132 -12.50 -2.49 -3.74
CA PRO A 132 -12.00 -3.72 -3.17
C PRO A 132 -10.71 -3.41 -2.40
N GLY A 133 -10.69 -3.78 -1.12
CA GLY A 133 -9.57 -3.51 -0.25
C GLY A 133 -9.41 -4.48 0.92
N ARG A 134 -8.34 -4.31 1.70
CA ARG A 134 -8.11 -4.99 2.97
C ARG A 134 -8.04 -3.98 4.09
N ARG A 135 -8.51 -4.38 5.28
CA ARG A 135 -8.18 -3.66 6.50
C ARG A 135 -6.73 -3.94 6.88
N ALA A 136 -5.98 -2.89 7.19
CA ALA A 136 -4.59 -2.95 7.56
C ALA A 136 -4.33 -2.24 8.89
N MET A 137 -3.46 -2.84 9.70
CA MET A 137 -2.87 -2.22 10.89
C MET A 137 -1.53 -1.63 10.48
N THR A 138 -1.46 -0.31 10.34
CA THR A 138 -0.27 0.40 9.84
C THR A 138 0.74 0.67 10.95
N CYS A 139 0.28 1.14 12.11
CA CYS A 139 1.13 1.37 13.29
C CYS A 139 0.66 0.65 14.56
N CYS A 140 -0.66 0.58 14.81
CA CYS A 140 -1.23 -0.03 16.01
C CYS A 140 -2.72 -0.39 15.83
N GLU A 141 -3.30 -1.13 16.76
CA GLU A 141 -4.71 -1.55 16.74
C GLU A 141 -5.70 -0.37 16.67
N ALA A 142 -5.32 0.80 17.18
CA ALA A 142 -6.15 2.00 17.11
C ALA A 142 -6.12 2.68 15.72
N ASP A 143 -5.17 2.31 14.84
CA ASP A 143 -4.98 2.87 13.51
C ASP A 143 -5.18 1.79 12.44
N ILE A 144 -6.40 1.26 12.40
CA ILE A 144 -6.83 0.33 11.36
C ILE A 144 -7.41 1.13 10.19
N GLN A 145 -6.76 1.04 9.05
CA GLN A 145 -7.18 1.71 7.82
C GLN A 145 -7.72 0.70 6.80
N PHE A 146 -8.56 1.18 5.88
CA PHE A 146 -9.01 0.38 4.75
C PHE A 146 -8.18 0.77 3.53
N LEU A 147 -7.28 -0.12 3.12
CA LEU A 147 -6.43 0.05 1.94
C LEU A 147 -7.19 -0.56 0.76
N GLY A 148 -7.63 0.25 -0.20
CA GLY A 148 -8.45 -0.22 -1.30
C GLY A 148 -8.30 0.62 -2.55
N PHE A 149 -8.57 0.00 -3.70
CA PHE A 149 -8.44 0.63 -5.00
C PHE A 149 -9.79 1.11 -5.53
N VAL A 150 -9.82 2.19 -6.31
CA VAL A 150 -10.99 2.50 -7.13
C VAL A 150 -11.11 1.43 -8.20
N CYS A 151 -12.26 0.74 -8.26
CA CYS A 151 -12.50 -0.30 -9.23
C CYS A 151 -13.79 -0.06 -10.02
N HIS A 152 -13.65 0.11 -11.33
CA HIS A 152 -14.77 0.13 -12.27
C HIS A 152 -15.16 -1.29 -12.66
N TYR A 153 -16.44 -1.61 -12.45
CA TYR A 153 -17.05 -2.87 -12.82
C TYR A 153 -18.56 -2.68 -13.07
N LYS A 154 -19.05 -3.03 -14.27
CA LYS A 154 -20.47 -2.84 -14.65
C LYS A 154 -21.46 -3.52 -13.69
N GLY A 155 -21.05 -4.60 -13.03
CA GLY A 155 -21.86 -5.33 -12.06
C GLY A 155 -21.65 -4.89 -10.61
N ALA A 156 -20.97 -3.76 -10.34
CA ALA A 156 -20.60 -3.35 -8.99
C ALA A 156 -21.81 -3.24 -8.06
N LYS A 157 -22.97 -2.81 -8.59
CA LYS A 157 -24.24 -2.76 -7.87
C LYS A 157 -24.70 -4.07 -7.22
N ASN A 158 -24.22 -5.21 -7.73
CA ASN A 158 -24.60 -6.53 -7.23
C ASN A 158 -23.84 -6.93 -5.96
N PHE A 159 -22.80 -6.18 -5.57
CA PHE A 159 -22.01 -6.43 -4.37
C PHE A 159 -22.38 -5.46 -3.25
N LYS A 160 -22.31 -5.96 -2.02
CA LYS A 160 -22.60 -5.24 -0.79
C LYS A 160 -21.33 -4.97 0.01
N ASN A 161 -21.42 -3.99 0.89
CA ASN A 161 -20.38 -3.75 1.89
C ASN A 161 -20.09 -5.02 2.68
N LYS A 162 -18.80 -5.33 2.84
CA LYS A 162 -18.25 -6.52 3.52
C LYS A 162 -18.28 -7.83 2.71
N ASP A 163 -18.80 -7.84 1.48
CA ASP A 163 -18.66 -9.00 0.60
C ASP A 163 -17.18 -9.25 0.33
N TRP A 164 -16.78 -10.52 0.36
CA TRP A 164 -15.45 -10.93 -0.04
C TRP A 164 -15.46 -11.34 -1.49
N VAL A 165 -14.52 -10.79 -2.26
CA VAL A 165 -14.45 -10.97 -3.70
C VAL A 165 -13.03 -11.30 -4.14
N LYS A 166 -12.92 -12.15 -5.15
CA LYS A 166 -11.73 -12.27 -5.98
C LYS A 166 -11.91 -11.33 -7.17
N VAL A 167 -11.04 -10.34 -7.28
CA VAL A 167 -11.04 -9.34 -8.35
C VAL A 167 -10.05 -9.78 -9.42
N LYS A 168 -10.45 -9.69 -10.69
CA LYS A 168 -9.56 -9.75 -11.85
C LYS A 168 -9.76 -8.52 -12.70
N GLY A 169 -8.70 -7.82 -13.02
CA GLY A 169 -8.81 -6.57 -13.76
C GLY A 169 -7.49 -6.02 -14.23
N LYS A 170 -7.55 -4.94 -15.00
CA LYS A 170 -6.40 -4.22 -15.51
C LYS A 170 -6.23 -2.91 -14.76
N ILE A 171 -5.02 -2.64 -14.26
CA ILE A 171 -4.68 -1.36 -13.65
C ILE A 171 -4.46 -0.32 -14.75
N LYS A 172 -4.94 0.89 -14.51
CA LYS A 172 -4.61 2.08 -15.29
C LYS A 172 -4.07 3.18 -14.39
N TYR A 173 -3.04 3.87 -14.86
CA TYR A 173 -2.53 5.09 -14.25
C TYR A 173 -3.32 6.30 -14.78
N GLU A 174 -4.32 6.74 -14.03
CA GLU A 174 -5.22 7.80 -14.46
C GLU A 174 -5.70 8.70 -13.33
N MET A 175 -6.22 9.87 -13.71
CA MET A 175 -6.81 10.81 -12.77
C MET A 175 -8.11 10.24 -12.20
N SER A 176 -8.17 10.07 -10.88
CA SER A 176 -9.37 9.61 -10.20
C SER A 176 -9.92 10.72 -9.30
N PRO A 177 -11.23 11.05 -9.38
CA PRO A 177 -11.85 11.98 -8.45
C PRO A 177 -11.76 11.53 -6.98
N GLN A 178 -11.73 10.22 -6.74
CA GLN A 178 -11.63 9.64 -5.39
C GLN A 178 -10.24 9.86 -4.80
N TYR A 179 -9.19 9.79 -5.62
CA TYR A 179 -7.82 10.10 -5.19
C TYR A 179 -7.50 11.60 -5.22
N ARG A 180 -8.23 12.38 -6.03
CA ARG A 180 -7.91 13.78 -6.38
C ARG A 180 -6.51 13.95 -6.99
N ALA A 181 -5.99 12.87 -7.55
CA ALA A 181 -4.68 12.75 -8.16
C ALA A 181 -4.69 11.63 -9.20
N LYS A 182 -3.58 11.49 -9.94
CA LYS A 182 -3.37 10.27 -10.71
C LYS A 182 -3.02 9.13 -9.77
N GLY A 183 -3.63 7.97 -9.96
CA GLY A 183 -3.39 6.80 -9.14
C GLY A 183 -3.90 5.53 -9.81
N PRO A 184 -3.75 4.36 -9.16
CA PRO A 184 -4.10 3.08 -9.75
C PRO A 184 -5.61 2.90 -9.73
N VAL A 185 -6.22 2.88 -10.92
CA VAL A 185 -7.64 2.57 -11.11
C VAL A 185 -7.77 1.20 -11.77
N ILE A 186 -8.55 0.31 -11.15
CA ILE A 186 -8.76 -1.04 -11.66
C ILE A 186 -10.00 -1.08 -12.53
N TYR A 187 -9.84 -1.55 -13.76
CA TYR A 187 -10.96 -1.91 -14.63
C TYR A 187 -11.14 -3.42 -14.57
N ALA A 188 -12.08 -3.88 -13.76
CA ALA A 188 -12.33 -5.30 -13.59
C ALA A 188 -13.07 -5.89 -14.78
N ASN A 189 -12.62 -7.05 -15.24
CA ASN A 189 -13.32 -7.86 -16.22
C ASN A 189 -14.12 -8.99 -15.53
N ASP A 190 -13.70 -9.41 -14.34
CA ASP A 190 -14.35 -10.45 -13.56
C ASP A 190 -14.22 -10.17 -12.06
N ILE A 191 -15.33 -10.34 -11.33
CA ILE A 191 -15.38 -10.23 -9.86
C ILE A 191 -16.27 -11.38 -9.37
N LEU A 192 -15.69 -12.25 -8.56
CA LEU A 192 -16.38 -13.44 -8.04
C LEU A 192 -16.47 -13.38 -6.53
N LEU A 193 -17.64 -13.69 -5.96
CA LEU A 193 -17.78 -13.88 -4.52
C LEU A 193 -16.89 -15.02 -4.04
N THR A 194 -16.29 -14.84 -2.87
CA THR A 194 -15.43 -15.85 -2.25
C THR A 194 -15.59 -15.85 -0.74
N GLY A 195 -14.86 -16.74 -0.07
CA GLY A 195 -14.82 -16.79 1.40
C GLY A 195 -14.00 -15.65 1.99
N PRO A 196 -14.20 -15.33 3.27
CA PRO A 196 -13.38 -14.35 3.96
C PRO A 196 -11.92 -14.79 4.01
N ILE A 197 -11.02 -13.81 4.05
CA ILE A 197 -9.65 -14.04 4.49
C ILE A 197 -9.51 -13.56 5.93
N ASP A 198 -8.97 -14.43 6.77
CA ASP A 198 -8.73 -14.12 8.16
C ASP A 198 -7.61 -13.09 8.34
N GLY A 199 -7.75 -12.27 9.38
CA GLY A 199 -6.72 -11.33 9.80
C GLY A 199 -6.68 -9.99 9.05
N LEU A 200 -5.96 -9.07 9.66
CA LEU A 200 -5.61 -7.78 9.09
C LEU A 200 -4.32 -7.90 8.30
N VAL A 201 -4.14 -7.03 7.30
CA VAL A 201 -2.80 -6.78 6.76
C VAL A 201 -1.98 -6.14 7.88
N GLN A 202 -0.77 -6.63 8.09
CA GLN A 202 0.17 -6.12 9.09
C GLN A 202 1.45 -5.73 8.38
N PHE A 203 1.98 -4.56 8.74
CA PHE A 203 3.29 -4.06 8.35
C PHE A 203 4.22 -4.12 9.56
#